data_AF-A0A8H9YR49-F1
#
_entry.id   AF-A0A8H9YR49-F1
#
_cell.length_a   1.000
_cell.length_b   1.000
_cell.length_c   1.000
_cell.angle_alpha   90.00
_cell.angle_beta   90.00
_cell.angle_gamma   90.00
#
_symmetry.space_group_name_H-M   'P 1'
#
loop_
_entity.id
_entity.type
_entity.pdbx_description
1 polymer ?
#
loop_
_entity_poly.entity_id
_entity_poly.type
_entity_poly.pdbx_seq_one_letter_code
_entity_poly.pdbx_strand_id
1 'polypeptide(L)'
;MDCRPDCGACCTAPSISSPIPGMPNGKPANTRCVQLSDNNLCKIFGSSSRPKVCAGLQPAKEMCGSTRAQAMTWLLELETLTAP
;
A
#
# COMPACT_ATOMS: atom_id res chain seq x y z
N MET A 1 -10.50 -9.74 -7.69
CA MET A 1 -9.76 -9.24 -8.86
C MET A 1 -8.28 -9.44 -8.59
N ASP A 2 -7.43 -9.50 -9.60
CA ASP A 2 -5.98 -9.55 -9.35
C ASP A 2 -5.41 -8.16 -9.05
N CYS A 3 -4.33 -8.12 -8.26
CA CYS A 3 -3.62 -6.88 -7.99
C CYS A 3 -3.00 -6.38 -9.31
N ARG A 4 -3.35 -5.17 -9.72
CA ARG A 4 -2.79 -4.57 -10.94
C ARG A 4 -1.28 -4.32 -10.73
N PRO A 5 -0.38 -4.88 -11.57
CA PRO A 5 1.03 -4.50 -11.56
C PRO A 5 1.14 -2.99 -11.79
N ASP A 6 2.28 -2.35 -11.49
CA ASP A 6 2.50 -0.90 -11.66
C ASP A 6 1.64 0.09 -10.83
N CYS A 7 0.64 -0.39 -10.08
CA CYS A 7 -0.25 0.47 -9.32
C CYS A 7 0.44 1.11 -8.11
N GLY A 8 0.99 0.30 -7.19
CA GLY A 8 1.69 0.76 -5.98
C GLY A 8 0.88 1.62 -5.01
N ALA A 9 -0.44 1.77 -5.19
CA ALA A 9 -1.26 2.67 -4.40
C ALA A 9 -1.31 2.26 -2.91
N CYS A 10 -1.51 0.98 -2.61
CA CYS A 10 -1.47 0.46 -1.24
C CYS A 10 -0.09 0.58 -0.58
N CYS A 11 0.98 0.72 -1.35
CA CYS A 11 2.33 0.99 -0.84
C CYS A 11 2.61 2.48 -0.64
N THR A 12 1.70 3.37 -1.02
CA THR A 12 1.86 4.83 -0.92
C THR A 12 0.81 5.46 0.00
N ALA A 13 -0.47 5.21 -0.27
CA ALA A 13 -1.58 5.93 0.36
C ALA A 13 -1.80 5.63 1.85
N PRO A 14 -2.08 4.38 2.28
CA PRO A 14 -2.48 4.12 3.67
C PRO A 14 -1.30 4.26 4.63
N SER A 15 -1.54 4.63 5.88
CA SER A 15 -0.53 4.48 6.93
C SER A 15 -0.34 3.01 7.28
N ILE A 16 0.86 2.67 7.74
CA ILE A 16 1.21 1.34 8.21
C ILE A 16 1.93 1.52 9.54
N SER A 17 1.31 1.10 10.65
CA SER A 17 1.89 1.20 11.99
C SER A 17 2.95 0.13 12.25
N SER A 18 2.86 -1.03 11.59
CA SER A 18 3.84 -2.12 11.74
C SER A 18 5.17 -1.81 11.05
N PRO A 19 6.32 -2.22 11.60
CA PRO A 19 7.63 -2.03 10.98
C PRO A 19 7.72 -2.61 9.56
N ILE A 20 8.47 -1.93 8.70
CA ILE A 20 8.84 -2.38 7.35
C ILE A 20 10.38 -2.42 7.30
N PRO A 21 11.03 -3.36 6.60
CA PRO A 21 12.48 -3.30 6.39
C PRO A 21 12.88 -1.94 5.78
N GLY A 22 13.68 -1.15 6.50
CA GLY A 22 14.06 0.23 6.14
C GLY A 22 13.11 1.33 6.64
N MET A 23 12.00 0.97 7.32
CA MET A 23 11.09 1.91 8.01
C MET A 23 10.66 1.31 9.37
N PRO A 24 11.50 1.40 10.43
CA PRO A 24 11.26 0.72 11.71
C PRO A 24 10.01 1.20 12.44
N ASN A 25 9.63 2.47 12.26
CA ASN A 25 8.43 3.07 12.86
C ASN A 25 7.18 2.94 11.96
N GLY A 26 7.23 2.07 10.96
CA GLY A 26 6.18 1.95 9.96
C GLY A 26 6.24 3.03 8.89
N LYS A 27 5.14 3.21 8.17
CA LYS A 27 5.02 4.12 7.03
C LYS A 27 3.89 5.13 7.30
N PRO A 28 4.16 6.44 7.31
CA PRO A 28 3.09 7.43 7.37
C PRO A 28 2.12 7.32 6.19
N ALA A 29 0.91 7.85 6.36
CA ALA A 29 -0.03 8.04 5.26
C ALA A 29 0.58 8.91 4.16
N ASN A 30 0.11 8.71 2.93
CA ASN A 30 0.56 9.44 1.74
C ASN A 30 2.08 9.48 1.53
N THR A 31 2.80 8.46 2.03
CA THR A 31 4.26 8.35 1.96
C THR A 31 4.64 7.11 1.16
N ARG A 32 5.56 7.27 0.19
CA ARG A 32 6.06 6.17 -0.63
C ARG A 32 6.86 5.18 0.23
N CYS A 33 6.47 3.91 0.22
CA CYS A 33 7.22 2.85 0.92
C CYS A 33 8.62 2.67 0.35
N VAL A 34 9.64 2.50 1.21
CA VAL A 34 11.04 2.23 0.79
C VAL A 34 11.17 0.96 -0.05
N GLN A 35 10.24 0.02 0.11
CA GLN A 35 10.18 -1.23 -0.63
C GLN A 35 9.41 -1.12 -1.96
N LEU A 36 8.93 0.07 -2.35
CA LEU A 36 8.28 0.26 -3.64
C LEU A 36 9.34 0.61 -4.71
N SER A 37 9.54 -0.27 -5.69
CA SER A 37 10.46 -0.04 -6.81
C SER A 37 10.00 1.10 -7.72
N ASP A 38 10.86 1.55 -8.64
CA ASP A 38 10.51 2.61 -9.59
C ASP A 38 9.34 2.21 -10.50
N ASN A 39 9.25 0.92 -10.83
CA ASN A 39 8.12 0.32 -11.56
C ASN A 39 6.86 0.08 -10.69
N ASN A 40 6.79 0.65 -9.49
CA ASN A 40 5.69 0.49 -8.52
C ASN A 40 5.37 -0.98 -8.15
N LEU A 41 6.40 -1.82 -8.06
CA LEU A 41 6.29 -3.19 -7.56
C LEU A 41 6.91 -3.27 -6.17
N CYS A 42 6.32 -4.07 -5.28
CA CYS A 42 6.87 -4.28 -3.94
C CYS A 42 8.10 -5.22 -4.03
N LYS A 43 9.28 -4.72 -3.66
CA LYS A 43 10.56 -5.45 -3.70
C LYS A 43 10.59 -6.70 -2.82
N ILE A 44 9.72 -6.76 -1.81
CA ILE A 44 9.59 -7.88 -0.87
C ILE A 44 8.24 -8.60 -1.02
N PHE A 45 7.59 -8.51 -2.19
CA PHE A 45 6.36 -9.26 -2.45
C PHE A 45 6.59 -10.77 -2.30
N GLY A 46 5.79 -11.45 -1.47
CA GLY A 46 5.93 -12.89 -1.18
C GLY A 46 7.03 -13.24 -0.18
N SER A 47 7.87 -12.29 0.23
CA SER A 47 8.91 -12.52 1.25
C SER A 47 8.32 -12.59 2.66
N SER A 48 8.94 -13.40 3.53
CA SER A 48 8.63 -13.45 4.97
C SER A 48 8.91 -12.14 5.69
N SER A 49 9.74 -11.26 5.12
CA SER A 49 10.00 -9.91 5.64
C SER A 49 8.89 -8.91 5.32
N ARG A 50 7.90 -9.26 4.49
CA ARG A 50 6.76 -8.39 4.18
C ARG A 50 5.83 -8.31 5.40
N PRO A 51 5.47 -7.09 5.86
CA PRO A 51 4.57 -6.95 7.01
C PRO A 51 3.24 -7.69 6.79
N LYS A 52 2.72 -8.33 7.84
CA LYS A 52 1.48 -9.13 7.76
C LYS A 52 0.29 -8.35 7.19
N VAL A 53 0.15 -7.07 7.57
CA VAL A 53 -0.90 -6.19 7.03
C VAL A 53 -0.79 -6.01 5.51
N CYS A 54 0.44 -5.87 5.00
CA CYS A 54 0.68 -5.77 3.56
C CYS A 54 0.45 -7.10 2.84
N ALA A 55 0.80 -8.22 3.47
CA ALA A 55 0.64 -9.57 2.89
C ALA A 55 -0.83 -10.03 2.89
N GLY A 56 -1.61 -9.61 3.90
CA GLY A 56 -3.03 -9.93 4.03
C GLY A 56 -3.96 -9.05 3.18
N LEU A 57 -3.50 -7.88 2.74
CA LEU A 57 -4.32 -6.97 1.94
C LEU A 57 -4.70 -7.59 0.59
N GLN A 58 -6.00 -7.80 0.38
CA GLN A 58 -6.56 -8.30 -0.87
C GLN A 58 -7.05 -7.15 -1.75
N PRO A 59 -6.80 -7.18 -3.07
CA PRO A 59 -7.36 -6.21 -4.01
C PRO A 59 -8.88 -6.33 -4.10
N ALA A 60 -9.58 -5.20 -3.98
CA ALA A 60 -11.03 -5.08 -4.08
C ALA A 60 -11.40 -4.03 -5.12
N LYS A 61 -12.55 -4.21 -5.79
CA LYS A 61 -12.96 -3.33 -6.90
C LYS A 61 -13.19 -1.89 -6.43
N GLU A 62 -13.80 -1.69 -5.26
CA GLU A 62 -13.98 -0.34 -4.71
C GLU A 62 -12.64 0.33 -4.41
N MET A 63 -11.72 -0.41 -3.77
CA MET A 63 -10.39 0.09 -3.42
C MET A 63 -9.51 0.37 -4.63
N CYS A 64 -9.48 -0.53 -5.62
CA CYS A 64 -8.51 -0.47 -6.70
C CYS A 64 -8.96 0.38 -7.90
N GLY A 65 -10.28 0.54 -8.08
CA GLY A 65 -10.87 1.16 -9.26
C GLY A 65 -10.31 0.61 -10.58
N SER A 66 -10.36 1.44 -11.61
CA SER A 66 -9.80 1.17 -12.94
C SER A 66 -8.40 1.78 -13.11
N THR A 67 -8.02 2.78 -12.30
CA THR A 67 -6.74 3.49 -12.44
C THR A 67 -5.97 3.60 -11.13
N ARG A 68 -4.67 3.85 -11.21
CA ARG A 68 -3.85 4.14 -10.01
C ARG A 68 -4.37 5.38 -9.28
N ALA A 69 -4.79 6.41 -10.01
CA ALA A 69 -5.32 7.63 -9.44
C ALA A 69 -6.57 7.36 -8.59
N GLN A 70 -7.51 6.56 -9.12
CA GLN A 70 -8.70 6.16 -8.37
C GLN A 70 -8.35 5.39 -7.09
N ALA A 71 -7.41 4.44 -7.19
CA ALA A 71 -6.97 3.69 -6.01
C ALA A 71 -6.33 4.58 -4.94
N MET A 72 -5.50 5.54 -5.36
CA MET A 72 -4.90 6.52 -4.46
C MET A 72 -5.96 7.38 -3.78
N THR A 73 -6.92 7.93 -4.53
CA THR A 73 -8.01 8.75 -3.99
C THR A 73 -8.81 7.98 -2.95
N TRP A 74 -9.26 6.77 -3.30
CA TRP A 74 -10.07 5.94 -2.39
C TRP A 74 -9.32 5.60 -1.10
N LEU A 75 -8.04 5.20 -1.20
CA LEU A 75 -7.25 4.81 -0.03
C LEU A 75 -6.94 6.01 0.90
N LEU A 76 -6.68 7.20 0.33
CA LEU A 76 -6.43 8.41 1.11
C LEU A 76 -7.70 8.94 1.78
N GLU A 77 -8.84 8.83 1.10
CA GLU A 77 -10.14 9.15 1.68
C GLU A 77 -10.46 8.20 2.83
N LEU A 78 -10.29 6.88 2.63
CA LEU A 78 -10.50 5.89 3.68
C LEU A 78 -9.60 6.16 4.89
N GLU A 79 -8.30 6.41 4.67
CA GLU A 79 -7.36 6.77 5.74
C GLU A 79 -7.86 7.95 6.57
N THR A 80 -8.38 8.99 5.91
CA THR A 80 -8.92 10.19 6.57
C THR A 80 -10.19 9.87 7.38
N LEU A 81 -11.08 9.05 6.82
CA LEU A 81 -12.35 8.67 7.45
C LEU A 81 -12.14 7.73 8.65
N THR A 82 -11.06 6.97 8.67
CA THR A 82 -10.73 6.01 9.74
C THR A 82 -9.58 6.46 10.64
N ALA A 83 -9.10 7.70 10.49
CA ALA A 83 -8.08 8.25 11.36
C ALA A 83 -8.63 8.32 12.80
N PRO A 84 -7.86 7.86 13.80
CA PRO A 84 -8.27 7.87 15.21
C PRO A 84 -8.37 9.28 15.80
#